data_AF-A0A966WP12-F1
#
_entry.id   AF-A0A966WP12-F1
#
_cell.length_a   1.000
_cell.length_b   1.000
_cell.length_c   1.000
_cell.angle_alpha   90.00
_cell.angle_beta   90.00
_cell.angle_gamma   90.00
#
_symmetry.space_group_name_H-M   'P 1'
#
loop_
_entity.id
_entity.type
_entity.pdbx_description
1 polymer ?
#
loop_
_entity_poly.entity_id
_entity_poly.type
_entity_poly.pdbx_seq_one_letter_code
_entity_poly.pdbx_strand_id
1 'polypeptide(L)'
;FNAFLALSQAPDLLALWVTEQSFPPYGVLAVLLLTYIVLGAVMDELAMMLLTLPVFFPVVTGLDFGMPTEEVGIWFGMLVLVVVGIGLTAPPIGLNVFVISSIAKQVPIAAIYRGVMPYLAMDILRLVLCVAFPGLSLWLVRILT
;
A
#
# COMPACT_ATOMS: atom_id res chain seq x y z
N PHE A 1 3.59 -12.68 17.41
CA PHE A 1 3.79 -11.31 16.89
C PHE A 1 2.58 -10.41 17.15
N ASN A 2 1.36 -10.78 16.71
CA ASN A 2 0.12 -10.03 17.05
C ASN A 2 -0.07 -9.75 18.55
N ALA A 3 0.21 -10.71 19.43
CA ALA A 3 0.14 -10.50 20.88
C ALA A 3 1.18 -9.50 21.42
N PHE A 4 2.34 -9.35 20.77
CA PHE A 4 3.40 -8.42 21.19
C PHE A 4 3.09 -6.98 20.75
N LEU A 5 2.48 -6.82 19.57
CA LEU A 5 1.98 -5.54 19.07
C LEU A 5 0.76 -5.03 19.86
N ALA A 6 -0.13 -5.94 20.28
CA ALA A 6 -1.24 -5.63 21.17
C ALA A 6 -0.77 -5.26 22.59
N LEU A 7 0.33 -5.86 23.07
CA LEU A 7 0.91 -5.54 24.38
C LEU A 7 1.68 -4.20 24.36
N SER A 8 2.34 -3.87 23.25
CA SER A 8 3.17 -2.67 23.14
C SER A 8 2.37 -1.40 22.88
N GLN A 9 1.08 -1.50 22.53
CA GLN A 9 0.21 -0.38 22.14
C GLN A 9 0.82 0.52 21.06
N ALA A 10 1.81 0.02 20.31
CA ALA A 10 2.49 0.82 19.29
C ALA A 10 1.54 1.36 18.21
N PRO A 11 0.51 0.61 17.74
CA PRO A 11 -0.49 1.15 16.81
C PRO A 11 -1.34 2.24 17.44
N ASP A 12 -1.78 2.05 18.69
CA ASP A 12 -2.61 3.02 19.42
C ASP A 12 -1.85 4.31 19.72
N LEU A 13 -0.57 4.20 20.11
CA LEU A 13 0.33 5.33 20.35
C LEU A 13 0.65 6.10 19.06
N LEU A 14 0.85 5.40 17.93
CA LEU A 14 1.02 6.05 16.62
C LEU A 14 -0.26 6.75 16.18
N ALA A 15 -1.43 6.15 16.37
CA ALA A 15 -2.71 6.77 16.08
C ALA A 15 -2.93 8.01 16.98
N LEU A 16 -2.64 7.92 18.28
CA LEU A 16 -2.68 9.05 19.23
C LEU A 16 -1.71 10.17 18.82
N TRP A 17 -0.47 9.86 18.48
CA TRP A 17 0.52 10.86 18.08
C TRP A 17 0.12 11.61 16.79
N VAL A 18 -0.45 10.87 15.83
CA VAL A 18 -0.95 11.44 14.57
C VAL A 18 -2.19 12.30 14.79
N THR A 19 -3.12 11.86 15.66
CA THR A 19 -4.33 12.61 15.99
C THR A 19 -4.05 13.84 16.86
N GLU A 20 -3.08 13.77 17.77
CA GLU A 20 -2.58 14.89 18.57
C GLU A 20 -1.93 15.98 17.71
N GLN A 21 -1.26 15.61 16.61
CA GLN A 21 -0.67 16.58 15.69
C GLN A 21 -1.67 17.21 14.72
N SER A 22 -2.95 16.84 14.79
CA SER A 22 -4.02 17.36 13.91
C SER A 22 -3.68 17.24 12.41
N PHE A 23 -2.94 16.19 12.04
CA PHE A 23 -2.61 15.96 10.64
C PHE A 23 -3.86 15.62 9.83
N PRO A 24 -3.96 16.07 8.57
CA PRO A 24 -5.03 15.66 7.69
C PRO A 24 -4.97 14.14 7.46
N PRO A 25 -6.07 13.39 7.66
CA PRO A 25 -6.14 11.93 7.49
C PRO A 25 -5.57 11.44 6.15
N TYR A 26 -5.85 12.15 5.06
CA TYR A 26 -5.31 11.88 3.73
C TYR A 26 -3.78 12.05 3.63
N GLY A 27 -3.19 12.95 4.42
CA GLY A 27 -1.73 13.13 4.47
C GLY A 27 -1.05 11.95 5.14
N VAL A 28 -1.63 11.44 6.22
CA VAL A 28 -1.15 10.23 6.92
C VAL A 28 -1.22 9.02 5.99
N LEU A 29 -2.35 8.86 5.31
CA LEU A 29 -2.52 7.80 4.31
C LEU A 29 -1.47 7.90 3.20
N ALA A 30 -1.23 9.10 2.66
CA ALA A 30 -0.24 9.29 1.60
C ALA A 30 1.17 8.88 2.05
N VAL A 31 1.59 9.28 3.25
CA VAL A 31 2.90 8.89 3.83
C VAL A 31 2.99 7.38 4.03
N LEU A 32 1.90 6.77 4.51
CA LEU A 32 1.81 5.33 4.73
C LEU A 32 1.92 4.58 3.40
N LEU A 33 1.15 4.96 2.37
CA LEU A 33 1.24 4.36 1.03
C LEU A 33 2.64 4.52 0.43
N LEU A 34 3.28 5.68 0.60
CA LEU A 34 4.63 5.92 0.12
C LEU A 34 5.66 5.02 0.83
N THR A 35 5.48 4.82 2.15
CA THR A 35 6.27 3.86 2.92
C THR A 35 6.05 2.42 2.42
N TYR A 36 4.82 2.07 2.04
CA TYR A 36 4.50 0.78 1.44
C TYR A 36 5.16 0.59 0.07
N ILE A 37 5.26 1.62 -0.78
CA ILE A 37 5.98 1.54 -2.06
C ILE A 37 7.46 1.20 -1.82
N VAL A 38 8.09 1.85 -0.83
CA VAL A 38 9.50 1.62 -0.49
C VAL A 38 9.72 0.23 0.11
N LEU A 39 8.87 -0.18 1.05
CA LEU A 39 8.94 -1.51 1.66
C LEU A 39 8.66 -2.64 0.67
N GLY A 40 7.70 -2.45 -0.24
CA GLY A 40 7.35 -3.42 -1.29
C GLY A 40 8.44 -3.64 -2.32
N ALA A 41 9.41 -2.73 -2.42
CA ALA A 41 10.60 -2.96 -3.21
C ALA A 41 11.60 -3.92 -2.54
N VAL A 42 11.57 -4.03 -1.21
CA VAL A 42 12.51 -4.82 -0.40
C VAL A 42 11.93 -6.19 -0.02
N MET A 43 10.64 -6.23 0.28
CA MET A 43 9.95 -7.39 0.86
C MET A 43 8.94 -7.98 -0.12
N ASP A 44 8.78 -9.31 -0.08
CA ASP A 44 7.74 -10.03 -0.84
C ASP A 44 6.31 -9.68 -0.37
N GLU A 45 5.32 -9.78 -1.26
CA GLU A 45 3.96 -9.28 -1.03
C GLU A 45 3.31 -9.86 0.24
N LEU A 46 3.42 -11.18 0.42
CA LEU A 46 2.73 -11.89 1.49
C LEU A 46 3.41 -11.61 2.83
N ALA A 47 4.74 -11.62 2.82
CA ALA A 47 5.55 -11.29 4.00
C ALA A 47 5.26 -9.86 4.48
N MET A 48 5.18 -8.92 3.55
CA MET A 48 4.90 -7.53 3.85
C MET A 48 3.50 -7.35 4.44
N MET A 49 2.46 -7.90 3.80
CA MET A 49 1.07 -7.79 4.30
C MET A 49 0.92 -8.41 5.69
N LEU A 50 1.47 -9.61 5.92
CA LEU A 50 1.36 -10.30 7.21
C LEU A 50 2.02 -9.53 8.37
N LEU A 51 3.09 -8.78 8.08
CA LEU A 51 3.83 -8.01 9.10
C LEU A 51 3.22 -6.63 9.35
N THR A 52 2.80 -5.95 8.29
CA THR A 52 2.47 -4.51 8.32
C THR A 52 0.98 -4.26 8.54
N LEU A 53 0.11 -5.11 7.97
CA LEU A 53 -1.35 -4.93 8.07
C LEU A 53 -1.85 -4.90 9.53
N PRO A 54 -1.42 -5.79 10.45
CA PRO A 54 -1.92 -5.76 11.83
C PRO A 54 -1.55 -4.47 12.59
N VAL A 55 -0.51 -3.77 12.16
CA VAL A 55 -0.03 -2.51 12.75
C VAL A 55 -0.74 -1.33 12.13
N PHE A 56 -0.81 -1.27 10.80
CA PHE A 56 -1.32 -0.10 10.09
C PHE A 56 -2.84 -0.09 9.94
N PHE A 57 -3.49 -1.25 9.93
CA PHE A 57 -4.95 -1.36 9.87
C PHE A 57 -5.63 -0.58 11.00
N PRO A 58 -5.32 -0.80 12.31
CA PRO A 58 -5.94 -0.05 13.40
C PRO A 58 -5.66 1.46 13.32
N VAL A 59 -4.48 1.86 12.83
CA VAL A 59 -4.11 3.28 12.66
C VAL A 59 -5.02 3.95 11.63
N VAL A 60 -5.24 3.32 10.47
CA VAL A 60 -6.08 3.90 9.40
C VAL A 60 -7.56 3.86 9.78
N THR A 61 -8.03 2.79 10.42
CA THR A 61 -9.43 2.73 10.88
C THR A 61 -9.73 3.67 12.05
N GLY A 62 -8.70 4.13 12.76
CA GLY A 62 -8.82 5.13 13.83
C GLY A 62 -8.83 6.59 13.33
N LEU A 63 -8.52 6.83 12.06
CA LEU A 63 -8.59 8.15 11.45
C LEU A 63 -9.99 8.40 10.87
N ASP A 64 -10.48 9.64 11.02
CA ASP A 64 -11.76 10.03 10.45
C ASP A 64 -11.63 10.41 8.97
N PHE A 65 -12.03 9.49 8.09
CA PHE A 65 -12.10 9.73 6.65
C PHE A 65 -13.51 10.12 6.17
N GLY A 66 -14.48 10.33 7.08
CA GLY A 66 -15.88 10.58 6.72
C GLY A 66 -16.59 9.38 6.08
N MET A 67 -16.04 8.17 6.26
CA MET A 67 -16.57 6.90 5.77
C MET A 67 -16.76 5.90 6.93
N PRO A 68 -17.67 4.92 6.82
CA PRO A 68 -17.78 3.84 7.81
C PRO A 68 -16.45 3.09 7.97
N THR A 69 -16.10 2.71 9.20
CA THR A 69 -14.84 2.02 9.52
C THR A 69 -14.64 0.74 8.70
N GLU A 70 -15.71 0.03 8.38
CA GLU A 70 -15.68 -1.17 7.52
C GLU A 70 -15.27 -0.82 6.08
N GLU A 71 -15.83 0.25 5.51
CA GLU A 71 -15.49 0.74 4.17
C GLU A 71 -14.05 1.25 4.12
N VAL A 72 -13.58 1.94 5.17
CA VAL A 72 -12.19 2.39 5.33
C VAL A 72 -11.23 1.19 5.33
N GLY A 73 -11.55 0.13 6.06
CA GLY A 73 -10.73 -1.07 6.13
C GLY A 73 -10.59 -1.78 4.77
N ILE A 74 -11.71 -1.93 4.04
CA ILE A 74 -11.71 -2.56 2.71
C ILE A 74 -10.91 -1.70 1.71
N TRP A 75 -11.16 -0.39 1.70
CA TRP A 75 -10.47 0.54 0.84
C TRP A 75 -8.96 0.54 1.11
N PHE A 76 -8.56 0.58 2.38
CA PHE A 76 -7.17 0.50 2.77
C PHE A 76 -6.50 -0.81 2.32
N GLY A 77 -7.15 -1.95 2.54
CA GLY A 77 -6.62 -3.24 2.09
C GLY A 77 -6.41 -3.29 0.57
N MET A 78 -7.33 -2.72 -0.20
CA MET A 78 -7.19 -2.64 -1.65
C MET A 78 -6.06 -1.68 -2.08
N LEU A 79 -5.91 -0.53 -1.42
CA LEU A 79 -4.79 0.38 -1.67
C LEU A 79 -3.45 -0.29 -1.39
N VAL A 80 -3.33 -1.02 -0.28
CA VAL A 80 -2.14 -1.78 0.06
C VAL A 80 -1.81 -2.82 -1.01
N LEU A 81 -2.80 -3.60 -1.47
CA LEU A 81 -2.60 -4.59 -2.54
C LEU A 81 -2.09 -3.95 -3.83
N VAL A 82 -2.65 -2.82 -4.23
CA VAL A 82 -2.21 -2.09 -5.44
C VAL A 82 -0.79 -1.56 -5.26
N VAL A 83 -0.49 -0.95 -4.11
CA VAL A 83 0.84 -0.38 -3.82
C VAL A 83 1.92 -1.45 -3.76
N VAL A 84 1.63 -2.62 -3.19
CA VAL A 84 2.59 -3.73 -3.14
C VAL A 84 2.89 -4.24 -4.56
N GLY A 85 1.88 -4.36 -5.41
CA GLY A 85 2.07 -4.69 -6.84
C GLY A 85 2.93 -3.65 -7.58
N ILE A 86 2.74 -2.36 -7.26
CA ILE A 86 3.59 -1.26 -7.74
C ILE A 86 5.02 -1.42 -7.22
N GLY A 87 5.23 -1.68 -5.92
CA GLY A 87 6.55 -1.82 -5.31
C GLY A 87 7.41 -2.94 -5.91
N LEU A 88 6.77 -4.05 -6.28
CA LEU A 88 7.43 -5.19 -6.95
C LEU A 88 7.80 -4.90 -8.41
N THR A 89 7.11 -3.94 -9.03
CA THR A 89 7.26 -3.57 -10.45
C THR A 89 8.12 -2.32 -10.64
N ALA A 90 8.12 -1.41 -9.65
CA ALA A 90 8.80 -0.12 -9.68
C ALA A 90 10.34 -0.27 -9.56
N PRO A 91 11.13 0.72 -10.03
CA PRO A 91 12.58 0.75 -9.85
C PRO A 91 12.96 1.34 -8.48
N PRO A 92 13.11 0.53 -7.42
CA PRO A 92 14.15 0.82 -6.42
C PRO A 92 15.14 -0.35 -6.21
N ILE A 93 14.61 -1.58 -6.13
CA ILE A 93 15.37 -2.84 -6.05
C ILE A 93 14.89 -3.82 -7.14
N GLY A 94 13.66 -3.64 -7.64
CA GLY A 94 13.13 -4.32 -8.83
C GLY A 94 13.34 -5.82 -8.79
N LEU A 95 13.05 -6.49 -7.67
CA LEU A 95 13.32 -7.92 -7.49
C LEU A 95 12.81 -8.74 -8.69
N ASN A 96 11.61 -8.45 -9.18
CA ASN A 96 11.04 -9.10 -10.37
C ASN A 96 11.86 -8.82 -11.65
N VAL A 97 12.30 -7.58 -11.87
CA VAL A 97 13.16 -7.19 -13.00
C VAL A 97 14.57 -7.80 -12.86
N PHE A 98 15.08 -7.93 -11.64
CA PHE A 98 16.36 -8.52 -11.31
C PHE A 98 16.34 -10.04 -11.55
N VAL A 99 15.29 -10.73 -11.12
CA VAL A 99 15.04 -12.15 -11.41
C VAL A 99 14.91 -12.38 -12.91
N ILE A 100 14.14 -11.56 -13.63
CA ILE A 100 14.02 -11.66 -15.09
C ILE A 100 15.37 -11.42 -15.77
N SER A 101 16.17 -10.45 -15.31
CA SER A 101 17.52 -10.21 -15.85
C SER A 101 18.49 -11.37 -15.58
N SER A 102 18.29 -12.12 -14.50
CA SER A 102 19.08 -13.31 -14.17
C SER A 102 18.80 -14.49 -15.10
N ILE A 103 17.56 -14.59 -15.61
CA ILE A 103 17.09 -15.60 -16.56
C ILE A 103 17.44 -15.18 -17.99
N ALA A 104 17.19 -13.91 -18.35
CA ALA A 104 17.41 -13.35 -19.68
C ALA A 104 18.68 -12.47 -19.72
N LYS A 105 19.85 -13.12 -19.58
CA LYS A 105 21.17 -12.43 -19.53
C LYS A 105 21.54 -11.60 -20.77
N GLN A 106 20.79 -11.73 -21.88
CA GLN A 106 21.07 -11.05 -23.15
C GLN A 106 20.41 -9.67 -23.26
N VAL A 107 19.52 -9.31 -22.34
CA VAL A 107 18.78 -8.04 -22.37
C VAL A 107 19.27 -7.11 -21.26
N PRO A 108 19.73 -5.89 -21.57
CA PRO A 108 20.16 -4.96 -20.54
C PRO A 108 18.98 -4.55 -19.65
N ILE A 109 19.21 -4.46 -18.34
CA ILE A 109 18.21 -4.08 -17.32
C ILE A 109 17.47 -2.78 -17.70
N ALA A 110 18.16 -1.82 -18.31
CA ALA A 110 17.58 -0.56 -18.78
C ALA A 110 16.49 -0.75 -19.87
N ALA A 111 16.62 -1.75 -20.75
CA ALA A 111 15.61 -2.05 -21.76
C ALA A 111 14.36 -2.70 -21.15
N ILE A 112 14.54 -3.53 -20.11
CA ILE A 112 13.44 -4.14 -19.35
C ILE A 112 12.67 -3.05 -18.60
N TYR A 113 13.37 -2.14 -17.91
CA TYR A 113 12.73 -1.00 -17.24
C TYR A 113 11.93 -0.11 -18.17
N ARG A 114 12.42 0.12 -19.40
CA ARG A 114 11.69 0.91 -20.39
C ARG A 114 10.39 0.24 -20.84
N GLY A 115 10.34 -1.09 -20.86
CA GLY A 115 9.11 -1.85 -21.14
C GLY A 115 8.14 -1.87 -19.96
N VAL A 116 8.65 -1.81 -18.73
CA VAL A 116 7.82 -1.82 -17.50
C VAL A 116 7.26 -0.43 -17.16
N MET A 117 7.92 0.66 -17.53
CA MET A 117 7.43 2.02 -17.25
C MET A 117 5.99 2.31 -17.68
N PRO A 118 5.51 1.94 -18.89
CA PRO A 118 4.10 2.16 -19.24
C PRO A 118 3.13 1.38 -18.33
N TYR A 119 3.53 0.20 -17.85
CA TYR A 119 2.73 -0.58 -16.91
C TYR A 119 2.68 0.10 -15.53
N LEU A 120 3.83 0.54 -15.04
CA LEU A 120 3.94 1.28 -13.78
C LEU A 120 3.13 2.57 -13.80
N ALA A 121 3.12 3.29 -14.92
CA ALA A 121 2.31 4.50 -15.09
C ALA A 121 0.80 4.20 -15.00
N MET A 122 0.35 3.06 -15.54
CA MET A 122 -1.05 2.63 -15.43
C MET A 122 -1.42 2.21 -14.01
N ASP A 123 -0.51 1.56 -13.28
CA ASP A 123 -0.77 1.20 -11.88
C ASP A 123 -0.82 2.44 -10.98
N ILE A 124 0.06 3.44 -11.19
CA ILE A 124 -0.01 4.71 -10.46
C ILE A 124 -1.31 5.44 -10.78
N LEU A 125 -1.72 5.47 -12.06
CA LEU A 125 -3.00 6.06 -12.44
C LEU A 125 -4.18 5.36 -11.76
N ARG A 126 -4.16 4.02 -11.70
CA ARG A 126 -5.16 3.22 -10.99
C ARG A 126 -5.16 3.50 -9.49
N LEU A 127 -3.99 3.62 -8.86
CA LEU A 127 -3.86 3.99 -7.45
C LEU A 127 -4.49 5.36 -7.19
N VAL A 128 -4.15 6.37 -8.00
CA VAL A 128 -4.70 7.73 -7.87
C VAL A 128 -6.22 7.72 -8.05
N LEU A 129 -6.75 6.95 -9.00
CA LEU A 129 -8.20 6.78 -9.19
C LEU A 129 -8.87 6.11 -7.97
N CYS A 130 -8.27 5.06 -7.41
CA CYS A 130 -8.79 4.39 -6.22
C CYS A 130 -8.72 5.27 -4.96
N VAL A 131 -7.72 6.15 -4.85
CA VAL A 131 -7.62 7.12 -3.75
C VAL A 131 -8.63 8.26 -3.92
N ALA A 132 -8.77 8.81 -5.14
CA ALA A 132 -9.62 9.96 -5.42
C ALA A 132 -11.12 9.62 -5.49
N PHE A 133 -11.44 8.40 -5.92
CA PHE A 133 -12.81 7.90 -6.01
C PHE A 133 -12.95 6.58 -5.23
N PRO A 134 -13.00 6.61 -3.88
CA PRO A 134 -13.30 5.42 -3.08
C PRO A 134 -14.67 4.82 -3.45
N GLY A 135 -15.56 5.63 -4.02
CA GLY A 135 -16.82 5.20 -4.62
C GLY A 135 -16.68 4.14 -5.72
N LEU A 136 -15.62 4.14 -6.55
CA LEU A 136 -15.41 3.09 -7.57
C LEU A 136 -15.09 1.73 -6.95
N SER A 137 -14.40 1.74 -5.80
CA SER A 137 -14.07 0.53 -5.05
C SER A 137 -15.19 0.01 -4.17
N LEU A 138 -16.02 0.92 -3.67
CA LEU A 138 -17.15 0.61 -2.79
C LEU A 138 -18.44 0.36 -3.58
N TRP A 139 -18.49 0.72 -4.86
CA TRP A 139 -19.68 0.54 -5.69
C TRP A 139 -20.13 -0.92 -5.78
N LEU A 140 -19.18 -1.86 -5.94
CA LEU A 140 -19.49 -3.28 -5.97
C LEU A 140 -19.93 -3.80 -4.59
N VAL A 141 -19.29 -3.34 -3.50
CA VAL A 141 -19.65 -3.72 -2.12
C VAL A 141 -21.05 -3.21 -1.75
N ARG A 142 -21.41 -1.97 -2.14
CA ARG A 142 -22.75 -1.39 -1.94
C ARG A 142 -23.86 -2.00 -2.78
N ILE A 143 -23.53 -2.70 -3.87
CA ILE A 143 -24.51 -3.44 -4.67
C ILE A 143 -24.72 -4.85 -4.12
N LEU A 144 -23.68 -5.45 -3.52
CA LEU A 144 -23.70 -6.83 -3.02
C LEU A 144 -24.18 -6.95 -1.57
N THR A 145 -24.17 -5.84 -0.80
CA THR A 145 -24.58 -5.75 0.62
C THR A 145 -25.82 -4.89 0.74
#